data_AF-A0A6I9PJF5-F1
#
_entry.id   AF-A0A6I9PJF5-F1
#
_cell.length_a   1.000
_cell.length_b   1.000
_cell.length_c   1.000
_cell.angle_alpha   90.00
_cell.angle_beta   90.00
_cell.angle_gamma   90.00
#
_symmetry.space_group_name_H-M   'P 1'
#
loop_
_entity.id
_entity.type
_entity.pdbx_description
1 polymer ?
#
loop_
_entity_poly.entity_id
_entity_poly.type
_entity_poly.pdbx_seq_one_letter_code
_entity_poly.pdbx_strand_id
1 'polypeptide(L)'
;MTNDAGFALAYAVIMLNTDQHNHNVRKQNIPMTIEQFRKNLKGVNGNKDFDQDMLEDIYNAIKNEEIVMPDEQSGLVKDNYVWSVLLHRGATPEGIFLHLPAGSYDHDLFTMTWGPTIAALSYVFDKSLDENIIQKAITGFRYATLQSQQLCDGTGKTVFWPFIKSTLF
;
A
#
# COMPACT_ATOMS: atom_id res chain seq x y z
N MET A 1 16.83 29.36 13.44
CA MET A 1 17.29 28.31 12.52
C MET A 1 17.05 28.82 11.10
N THR A 2 18.09 28.99 10.30
CA THR A 2 17.94 29.39 8.89
C THR A 2 17.43 28.17 8.12
N ASN A 3 16.24 28.25 7.51
CA ASN A 3 15.65 27.14 6.75
C ASN A 3 16.63 26.57 5.70
N ASP A 4 17.53 27.39 5.17
CA ASP A 4 18.57 27.03 4.20
C ASP A 4 19.50 25.89 4.67
N ALA A 5 19.84 25.85 5.98
CA ALA A 5 20.69 24.80 6.53
C ALA A 5 19.99 23.43 6.48
N GLY A 6 18.69 23.41 6.79
CA GLY A 6 17.87 22.19 6.73
C GLY A 6 17.72 21.69 5.29
N PHE A 7 17.48 22.59 4.34
CA PHE A 7 17.40 22.23 2.92
C PHE A 7 18.71 21.67 2.37
N ALA A 8 19.85 22.30 2.73
CA ALA A 8 21.15 21.82 2.30
C ALA A 8 21.49 20.44 2.89
N LEU A 9 21.16 20.20 4.16
CA LEU A 9 21.34 18.89 4.79
C LEU A 9 20.44 17.83 4.15
N ALA A 10 19.17 18.14 3.88
CA ALA A 10 18.24 17.23 3.21
C ALA A 10 18.75 16.85 1.81
N TYR A 11 19.25 17.82 1.05
CA TYR A 11 19.85 17.55 -0.27
C TYR A 11 21.10 16.67 -0.17
N ALA A 12 21.97 16.92 0.82
CA ALA A 12 23.14 16.08 1.06
C ALA A 12 22.76 14.63 1.43
N VAL A 13 21.69 14.44 2.22
CA VAL A 13 21.15 13.11 2.54
C VAL A 13 20.64 12.38 1.30
N ILE A 14 19.91 13.05 0.41
CA ILE A 14 19.42 12.45 -0.83
C ILE A 14 20.59 12.03 -1.74
N MET A 15 21.60 12.89 -1.87
CA MET A 15 22.81 12.57 -2.63
C MET A 15 23.57 11.40 -2.02
N LEU A 16 23.69 11.36 -0.69
CA LEU A 16 24.33 10.25 0.01
C LEU A 16 23.58 8.93 -0.23
N ASN A 17 22.26 8.92 -0.14
CA ASN A 17 21.46 7.72 -0.40
C ASN A 17 21.71 7.18 -1.82
N THR A 18 21.70 8.08 -2.81
CA THR A 18 21.99 7.71 -4.21
C THR A 18 23.41 7.17 -4.35
N ASP A 19 24.40 7.80 -3.73
CA ASP A 19 25.80 7.39 -3.79
C ASP A 19 26.06 6.00 -3.14
N GLN A 20 25.45 5.75 -1.98
CA GLN A 20 25.65 4.49 -1.23
C GLN A 20 24.93 3.29 -1.87
N HIS A 21 23.75 3.51 -2.49
CA HIS A 21 22.88 2.40 -2.93
C HIS A 21 22.70 2.27 -4.44
N ASN A 22 23.06 3.28 -5.25
CA ASN A 22 22.96 3.18 -6.70
C ASN A 22 24.10 2.34 -7.31
N HIS A 23 23.76 1.11 -7.71
CA HIS A 23 24.66 0.15 -8.34
C HIS A 23 25.40 0.69 -9.58
N ASN A 24 24.81 1.61 -10.35
CA ASN A 24 25.44 2.18 -11.53
C ASN A 24 26.55 3.16 -11.15
N VAL A 25 26.36 3.95 -10.09
CA VAL A 25 27.35 4.90 -9.58
C VAL A 25 28.53 4.15 -8.95
N ARG A 26 28.27 3.09 -8.19
CA ARG A 26 29.30 2.27 -7.54
C ARG A 26 30.23 1.52 -8.50
N LYS A 27 29.79 1.27 -9.74
CA LYS A 27 30.65 0.68 -10.78
C LYS A 27 31.70 1.67 -11.30
N GLN A 28 31.45 2.97 -11.17
CA GLN A 28 32.27 4.02 -11.76
C GLN A 28 33.04 4.84 -10.72
N ASN A 29 32.53 4.92 -9.49
CA ASN A 29 33.10 5.74 -8.42
C ASN A 29 33.17 4.99 -7.09
N ILE A 30 34.13 5.40 -6.26
CA ILE A 30 34.24 4.95 -4.87
C ILE A 30 33.15 5.67 -4.06
N PRO A 31 32.31 4.96 -3.29
CA PRO A 31 31.28 5.58 -2.46
C PRO A 31 31.87 6.60 -1.49
N MET A 32 31.12 7.67 -1.24
CA MET A 32 31.47 8.74 -0.32
C MET A 32 31.76 8.19 1.07
N THR A 33 32.89 8.57 1.65
CA THR A 33 33.25 8.22 3.04
C THR A 33 32.62 9.21 4.03
N ILE A 34 32.58 8.84 5.31
CA ILE A 34 32.08 9.73 6.37
C ILE A 34 32.85 11.05 6.41
N GLU A 35 34.18 11.02 6.20
CA GLU A 35 35.02 12.21 6.19
C GLU A 35 34.66 13.14 5.02
N GLN A 36 34.33 12.57 3.86
CA GLN A 36 33.89 13.34 2.71
C GLN A 36 32.50 13.94 2.94
N PHE A 37 31.58 13.18 3.54
CA PHE A 37 30.26 13.69 3.90
C PHE A 37 30.34 14.87 4.89
N ARG A 38 31.15 14.74 5.95
CA ARG A 38 31.45 15.84 6.90
C ARG A 38 32.07 17.06 6.21
N LYS A 39 33.04 16.83 5.32
CA LYS A 39 33.69 17.90 4.57
C LYS A 39 32.71 18.66 3.67
N ASN A 40 31.79 17.96 3.02
CA ASN A 40 30.78 18.55 2.13
C ASN A 40 29.79 19.46 2.88
N LEU A 41 29.56 19.21 4.18
CA LEU A 41 28.63 19.96 5.02
C LEU A 41 29.29 21.02 5.91
N LYS A 42 30.60 21.25 5.75
CA LYS A 42 31.34 22.24 6.54
C LYS A 42 30.88 23.66 6.22
N GLY A 43 30.54 24.43 7.25
CA GLY A 43 30.08 25.83 7.16
C GLY A 43 28.66 26.01 6.63
N VAL A 44 27.94 24.91 6.34
CA VAL A 44 26.62 24.94 5.68
C VAL A 44 25.49 25.28 6.67
N ASN A 45 25.75 25.23 7.99
CA ASN A 45 24.78 25.59 9.02
C ASN A 45 24.85 27.09 9.38
N GLY A 46 24.63 27.97 8.40
CA GLY A 46 24.69 29.42 8.60
C GLY A 46 26.09 29.92 9.01
N ASN A 47 27.12 29.52 8.25
CA ASN A 47 28.54 29.74 8.54
C ASN A 47 29.09 28.99 9.76
N LYS A 48 28.35 27.99 10.25
CA LYS A 48 28.81 27.06 11.28
C LYS A 48 28.77 25.63 10.75
N ASP A 49 29.39 24.74 11.50
CA ASP A 49 29.37 23.31 11.22
C ASP A 49 28.15 22.65 11.91
N PHE A 50 27.68 21.55 11.32
CA PHE A 50 26.75 20.65 12.00
C PHE A 50 27.48 19.83 13.07
N ASP A 51 26.71 19.29 14.02
CA ASP A 51 27.25 18.37 15.00
C ASP A 51 27.81 17.10 14.31
N GLN A 52 29.04 16.73 14.67
CA GLN A 52 29.79 15.69 13.96
C GLN A 52 29.27 14.29 14.28
N ASP A 53 28.78 14.08 15.49
CA ASP A 53 28.19 12.81 15.91
C ASP A 53 26.85 12.60 15.19
N MET A 54 26.00 13.63 15.14
CA MET A 54 24.76 13.63 14.36
C MET A 54 25.01 13.30 12.87
N LEU A 55 26.05 13.88 12.24
CA LEU A 55 26.37 13.58 10.84
C LEU A 55 26.84 12.13 10.65
N GLU A 56 27.51 11.55 11.64
CA GLU A 56 27.96 10.16 11.61
C GLU A 56 26.79 9.18 11.79
N ASP A 57 25.87 9.48 12.69
CA ASP A 57 24.64 8.70 12.85
C ASP A 57 23.80 8.71 11.57
N ILE A 58 23.62 9.88 10.95
CA ILE A 58 22.91 10.02 9.66
C ILE A 58 23.61 9.20 8.57
N TYR A 59 24.94 9.31 8.46
CA TYR A 59 25.71 8.58 7.46
C TYR A 59 25.60 7.07 7.63
N ASN A 60 25.76 6.58 8.86
CA ASN A 60 25.69 5.15 9.17
C ASN A 60 24.28 4.60 8.94
N ALA A 61 23.23 5.36 9.32
CA ALA A 61 21.85 4.98 9.04
C ALA A 61 21.62 4.83 7.53
N ILE A 62 21.97 5.85 6.74
CA ILE A 62 21.79 5.82 5.28
C ILE A 62 22.63 4.74 4.64
N LYS A 63 23.89 4.54 5.06
CA LYS A 63 24.76 3.50 4.49
C LYS A 63 24.23 2.09 4.73
N ASN A 64 23.64 1.84 5.89
CA ASN A 64 23.15 0.52 6.28
C ASN A 64 21.73 0.23 5.79
N GLU A 65 20.89 1.26 5.70
CA GLU A 65 19.49 1.16 5.31
C GLU A 65 19.17 2.15 4.18
N GLU A 66 18.84 1.63 3.01
CA GLU A 66 18.46 2.45 1.86
C GLU A 66 17.13 3.15 2.12
N ILE A 67 17.08 4.46 1.84
CA ILE A 67 15.84 5.20 1.80
C ILE A 67 15.13 4.86 0.48
N VAL A 68 14.06 4.08 0.60
CA VAL A 68 13.21 3.67 -0.53
C VAL A 68 11.86 4.36 -0.43
N MET A 69 11.38 4.96 -1.53
CA MET A 69 10.02 5.48 -1.60
C MET A 69 9.05 4.35 -1.98
N PRO A 70 8.15 3.91 -1.07
CA PRO A 70 7.32 2.74 -1.31
C PRO A 70 6.33 2.92 -2.47
N ASP A 71 5.88 4.15 -2.72
CA ASP A 71 4.93 4.47 -3.79
C ASP A 71 5.54 4.33 -5.19
N GLU A 72 6.88 4.41 -5.31
CA GLU A 72 7.62 4.23 -6.56
C GLU A 72 8.00 2.77 -6.81
N GLN A 73 7.80 1.89 -5.83
CA GLN A 73 8.14 0.46 -5.90
C GLN A 73 6.91 -0.40 -6.21
N SER A 74 7.15 -1.58 -6.77
CA SER A 74 6.11 -2.60 -7.00
C SER A 74 6.42 -3.90 -6.27
N GLY A 75 5.38 -4.71 -6.03
CA GLY A 75 5.50 -5.99 -5.33
C GLY A 75 5.74 -5.85 -3.82
N LEU A 76 6.53 -6.78 -3.26
CA LEU A 76 6.64 -7.00 -1.82
C LEU A 76 7.05 -5.77 -1.00
N VAL A 77 7.86 -4.87 -1.56
CA VAL A 77 8.29 -3.64 -0.85
C VAL A 77 7.08 -2.74 -0.57
N LYS A 78 6.25 -2.51 -1.59
CA LYS A 78 5.03 -1.73 -1.46
C LYS A 78 4.04 -2.43 -0.53
N ASP A 79 3.87 -3.73 -0.69
CA ASP A 79 2.92 -4.52 0.12
C ASP A 79 3.29 -4.49 1.61
N ASN A 80 4.58 -4.69 1.94
CA ASN A 80 5.09 -4.62 3.31
C ASN A 80 4.92 -3.22 3.91
N TYR A 81 5.15 -2.16 3.13
CA TYR A 81 4.91 -0.80 3.58
C TYR A 81 3.43 -0.55 3.88
N VAL A 82 2.54 -0.90 2.94
CA VAL A 82 1.08 -0.73 3.13
C VAL A 82 0.60 -1.50 4.35
N TRP A 83 1.09 -2.73 4.56
CA TRP A 83 0.79 -3.51 5.76
C TRP A 83 1.27 -2.82 7.05
N SER A 84 2.49 -2.30 7.05
CA SER A 84 3.05 -1.58 8.22
C SER A 84 2.25 -0.31 8.55
N VAL A 85 1.81 0.43 7.52
CA VAL A 85 0.91 1.59 7.67
C VAL A 85 -0.45 1.17 8.23
N LEU A 86 -1.02 0.07 7.74
CA LEU A 86 -2.29 -0.48 8.23
C LEU A 86 -2.18 -0.88 9.71
N LEU A 87 -1.10 -1.55 10.12
CA LEU A 87 -0.87 -1.91 11.53
C LEU A 87 -0.73 -0.67 12.41
N HIS A 88 0.01 0.35 11.97
CA HIS A 88 0.12 1.61 12.70
C HIS A 88 -1.23 2.31 12.86
N ARG A 89 -2.03 2.39 11.78
CA ARG A 89 -3.40 2.93 11.83
C ARG A 89 -4.32 2.08 12.69
N GLY A 90 -4.14 0.76 12.70
CA GLY A 90 -4.88 -0.15 13.57
C GLY A 90 -4.59 0.07 15.06
N ALA A 91 -3.42 0.61 15.39
CA ALA A 91 -3.05 0.96 16.76
C ALA A 91 -3.58 2.33 17.21
N THR A 92 -4.13 3.15 16.31
CA THR A 92 -4.77 4.42 16.68
C THR A 92 -6.21 4.19 17.14
N PRO A 93 -6.88 5.16 17.79
CA PRO A 93 -8.29 5.02 18.19
C PRO A 93 -9.24 4.72 17.03
N GLU A 94 -8.89 5.15 15.81
CA GLU A 94 -9.63 4.82 14.58
C GLU A 94 -9.56 3.33 14.22
N GLY A 95 -8.59 2.59 14.76
CA GLY A 95 -8.44 1.14 14.62
C GLY A 95 -9.29 0.30 15.59
N ILE A 96 -10.09 0.94 16.45
CA ILE A 96 -10.99 0.22 17.36
C ILE A 96 -12.19 -0.32 16.58
N PHE A 97 -12.20 -1.63 16.37
CA PHE A 97 -13.35 -2.32 15.77
C PHE A 97 -14.43 -2.56 16.82
N LEU A 98 -15.67 -2.16 16.52
CA LEU A 98 -16.84 -2.51 17.32
C LEU A 98 -17.16 -3.98 17.10
N HIS A 99 -17.02 -4.80 18.14
CA HIS A 99 -17.45 -6.19 18.09
C HIS A 99 -18.98 -6.23 18.16
N LEU A 100 -19.61 -6.50 17.02
CA LEU A 100 -21.06 -6.57 16.89
C LEU A 100 -21.53 -8.02 16.91
N PRO A 101 -22.78 -8.30 17.34
CA PRO A 101 -23.35 -9.63 17.21
C PRO A 101 -23.29 -10.12 15.76
N ALA A 102 -23.01 -11.42 15.57
CA ALA A 102 -22.99 -12.03 14.25
C ALA A 102 -24.31 -11.75 13.50
N GLY A 103 -24.21 -11.35 12.23
CA GLY A 103 -25.39 -11.07 11.40
C GLY A 103 -25.91 -9.63 11.45
N SER A 104 -25.38 -8.76 12.31
CA SER A 104 -25.96 -7.41 12.54
C SER A 104 -25.99 -6.50 11.31
N TYR A 105 -25.05 -6.69 10.37
CA TYR A 105 -24.91 -5.86 9.17
C TYR A 105 -24.85 -6.68 7.88
N ASP A 106 -25.09 -7.99 7.93
CA ASP A 106 -24.94 -8.86 6.77
C ASP A 106 -25.87 -8.42 5.63
N HIS A 107 -27.09 -7.97 5.95
CA HIS A 107 -28.03 -7.45 4.97
C HIS A 107 -27.53 -6.15 4.31
N ASP A 108 -27.11 -5.17 5.11
CA ASP A 108 -26.63 -3.88 4.61
C ASP A 108 -25.34 -4.04 3.80
N LEU A 109 -24.38 -4.83 4.30
CA LEU A 109 -23.15 -5.15 3.58
C LEU A 109 -23.44 -5.90 2.28
N PHE A 110 -24.36 -6.88 2.30
CA PHE A 110 -24.75 -7.57 1.09
C PHE A 110 -25.37 -6.60 0.09
N THR A 111 -26.35 -5.78 0.50
CA THR A 111 -27.04 -4.82 -0.38
C THR A 111 -26.10 -3.80 -1.02
N MET A 112 -25.02 -3.40 -0.34
CA MET A 112 -24.00 -2.50 -0.88
C MET A 112 -23.04 -3.17 -1.86
N THR A 113 -22.73 -4.46 -1.67
CA THR A 113 -21.64 -5.13 -2.38
C THR A 113 -22.11 -6.03 -3.53
N TRP A 114 -23.31 -6.61 -3.44
CA TRP A 114 -23.76 -7.64 -4.41
C TRP A 114 -23.80 -7.15 -5.85
N GLY A 115 -24.27 -5.92 -6.11
CA GLY A 115 -24.41 -5.36 -7.45
C GLY A 115 -23.04 -5.24 -8.17
N PRO A 116 -22.08 -4.52 -7.57
CA PRO A 116 -20.70 -4.47 -8.08
C PRO A 116 -20.05 -5.84 -8.25
N THR A 117 -20.26 -6.77 -7.31
CA THR A 117 -19.69 -8.13 -7.41
C THR A 117 -20.24 -8.90 -8.61
N ILE A 118 -21.56 -8.88 -8.81
CA ILE A 118 -22.21 -9.53 -9.95
C ILE A 118 -21.75 -8.90 -11.26
N ALA A 119 -21.70 -7.57 -11.35
CA ALA A 119 -21.23 -6.89 -12.55
C ALA A 119 -19.78 -7.27 -12.92
N ALA A 120 -18.90 -7.36 -11.93
CA ALA A 120 -17.52 -7.80 -12.13
C ALA A 120 -17.45 -9.27 -12.59
N LEU A 121 -18.22 -10.17 -11.96
CA LEU A 121 -18.31 -11.57 -12.37
C LEU A 121 -18.85 -11.73 -13.79
N SER A 122 -19.87 -10.97 -14.17
CA SER A 122 -20.43 -10.94 -15.53
C SER A 122 -19.42 -10.47 -16.55
N TYR A 123 -18.69 -9.39 -16.24
CA TYR A 123 -17.63 -8.90 -17.12
C TYR A 123 -16.54 -9.96 -17.33
N VAL A 124 -16.09 -10.61 -16.25
CA VAL A 124 -15.07 -11.67 -16.33
C VAL A 124 -15.60 -12.87 -17.11
N PHE A 125 -16.85 -13.27 -16.91
CA PHE A 125 -17.48 -14.35 -17.65
C PHE A 125 -17.58 -14.06 -19.16
N ASP A 126 -18.03 -12.86 -19.53
CA ASP A 126 -18.23 -12.47 -20.94
C ASP A 126 -16.93 -12.22 -21.70
N LYS A 127 -15.87 -11.77 -21.02
CA LYS A 127 -14.60 -11.37 -21.65
C LYS A 127 -13.49 -12.39 -21.58
N SER A 128 -13.62 -13.40 -20.72
CA SER A 128 -12.58 -14.41 -20.58
C SER A 128 -12.68 -15.47 -21.66
N LEU A 129 -11.52 -15.90 -22.16
CA LEU A 129 -11.39 -17.07 -23.06
C LEU A 129 -10.79 -18.28 -22.33
N ASP A 130 -10.32 -18.09 -21.10
CA ASP A 130 -9.78 -19.15 -20.25
C ASP A 130 -10.91 -19.89 -19.54
N GLU A 131 -11.05 -21.17 -19.85
CA GLU A 131 -12.06 -22.05 -19.27
C GLU A 131 -11.97 -22.11 -17.74
N ASN A 132 -10.77 -22.05 -17.15
CA ASN A 132 -10.60 -22.04 -15.69
C ASN A 132 -11.18 -20.77 -15.06
N ILE A 133 -11.01 -19.62 -15.73
CA ILE A 133 -11.55 -18.33 -15.26
C ILE A 133 -13.08 -18.33 -15.40
N ILE A 134 -13.61 -18.85 -16.51
CA ILE A 134 -15.05 -19.02 -16.72
C ILE A 134 -15.66 -19.91 -15.64
N GLN A 135 -15.05 -21.07 -15.33
CA GLN A 135 -15.52 -21.97 -14.26
C GLN A 135 -15.50 -21.29 -12.88
N LYS A 136 -14.48 -20.47 -12.59
CA LYS A 136 -14.44 -19.66 -11.36
C LYS A 136 -15.56 -18.62 -11.33
N ALA A 137 -15.86 -17.96 -12.44
CA ALA A 137 -16.96 -17.00 -12.53
C ALA A 137 -18.34 -17.68 -12.31
N ILE A 138 -18.58 -18.83 -12.94
CA ILE A 138 -19.80 -19.64 -12.73
C ILE A 138 -19.94 -20.04 -11.26
N THR A 139 -18.84 -20.49 -10.65
CA THR A 139 -18.81 -20.85 -9.23
C THR A 139 -19.14 -19.64 -8.35
N GLY A 140 -18.60 -18.46 -8.68
CA GLY A 140 -18.92 -17.20 -8.03
C GLY A 140 -20.41 -16.85 -8.09
N PHE A 141 -21.04 -17.00 -9.26
CA PHE A 141 -22.49 -16.78 -9.41
C PHE A 141 -23.31 -17.72 -8.51
N ARG A 142 -22.91 -18.99 -8.37
CA ARG A 142 -23.58 -19.96 -7.49
C ARG A 142 -23.48 -19.58 -6.01
N TYR A 143 -22.34 -19.04 -5.57
CA TYR A 143 -22.24 -18.56 -4.19
C TYR A 143 -23.09 -17.33 -3.93
N ALA A 144 -23.16 -16.40 -4.90
CA ALA A 144 -24.00 -15.21 -4.79
C ALA A 144 -25.49 -15.56 -4.70
N THR A 145 -25.96 -16.57 -5.44
CA THR A 145 -27.35 -17.06 -5.33
C THR A 145 -27.63 -17.67 -3.97
N LEU A 146 -26.74 -18.53 -3.46
CA LEU A 146 -26.92 -19.17 -2.16
C LEU A 146 -26.97 -18.16 -1.01
N GLN A 147 -26.08 -17.17 -0.99
CA GLN A 147 -26.08 -16.12 0.03
C GLN A 147 -27.32 -15.22 -0.06
N SER A 148 -27.77 -14.89 -1.28
CA SER A 148 -28.99 -14.11 -1.47
C SER A 148 -30.22 -14.81 -0.88
N GLN A 149 -30.29 -16.14 -1.00
CA GLN A 149 -31.40 -16.94 -0.48
C GLN A 149 -31.40 -16.95 1.05
N GLN A 150 -30.23 -17.13 1.68
CA GLN A 150 -30.07 -17.11 3.13
C GLN A 150 -30.43 -15.75 3.76
N LEU A 151 -30.20 -14.65 3.04
CA LEU A 151 -30.51 -13.30 3.52
C LEU A 151 -31.96 -12.86 3.24
N CYS A 152 -32.65 -13.48 2.27
CA CYS A 152 -34.02 -13.13 1.88
C CYS A 152 -35.11 -13.78 2.75
N ASP A 153 -34.78 -14.82 3.51
CA ASP A 153 -35.73 -15.54 4.39
C ASP A 153 -36.30 -14.65 5.53
N GLY A 154 -35.82 -13.41 5.68
CA GLY A 154 -36.33 -12.43 6.65
C GLY A 154 -37.27 -11.34 6.13
N THR A 155 -37.33 -11.03 4.83
CA THR A 155 -37.99 -9.78 4.35
C THR A 155 -38.86 -9.90 3.09
N GLY A 156 -39.02 -11.08 2.50
CA GLY A 156 -40.14 -11.38 1.58
C GLY A 156 -40.22 -10.57 0.27
N LYS A 157 -39.16 -9.85 -0.15
CA LYS A 157 -39.10 -9.20 -1.47
C LYS A 157 -37.72 -9.38 -2.11
N THR A 158 -37.62 -10.36 -3.02
CA THR A 158 -36.42 -10.65 -3.81
C THR A 158 -36.31 -9.70 -5.01
N VAL A 159 -35.55 -8.62 -4.86
CA VAL A 159 -35.14 -7.74 -5.98
C VAL A 159 -34.08 -8.41 -6.87
N PHE A 160 -33.47 -9.49 -6.36
CA PHE A 160 -32.29 -10.16 -6.93
C PHE A 160 -32.58 -11.18 -8.05
N TRP A 161 -33.75 -11.83 -8.01
CA TRP A 161 -34.09 -12.93 -8.92
C TRP A 161 -34.28 -12.55 -10.40
N PRO A 162 -34.84 -11.38 -10.76
CA PRO A 162 -35.01 -10.98 -12.16
C PRO A 162 -33.68 -10.80 -12.90
N PHE A 163 -32.64 -10.32 -12.22
CA PHE A 163 -31.36 -10.00 -12.84
C PHE A 163 -30.53 -11.25 -13.12
N ILE A 164 -30.46 -12.17 -12.17
CA ILE A 164 -29.72 -13.45 -12.35
C ILE A 164 -30.36 -14.33 -13.43
N LYS A 165 -31.70 -14.35 -13.52
CA LYS A 165 -32.37 -15.05 -14.62
C LYS A 165 -31.96 -14.50 -15.98
N SER A 166 -31.84 -13.18 -16.13
CA SER A 166 -31.48 -12.55 -17.40
C SER A 166 -30.03 -12.77 -17.83
N THR A 167 -29.13 -13.10 -16.91
CA THR A 167 -27.68 -13.25 -17.20
C THR A 167 -27.26 -14.72 -17.31
N LEU A 168 -27.95 -15.65 -16.63
CA LEU A 168 -27.61 -17.08 -16.65
C LEU A 168 -28.55 -17.94 -17.51
N PHE A 169 -29.72 -17.44 -17.91
CA PHE A 169 -30.73 -18.18 -18.69
C PHE A 169 -31.27 -17.39 -19.88
#